data_AF-K2BNH0-F1
#
_entry.id   AF-K2BNH0-F1
#
_cell.length_a   1.000
_cell.length_b   1.000
_cell.length_c   1.000
_cell.angle_alpha   90.00
_cell.angle_beta   90.00
_cell.angle_gamma   90.00
#
_symmetry.space_group_name_H-M   'P 1'
#
loop_
_entity.id
_entity.type
_entity.pdbx_description
1 polymer ?
#
loop_
_entity_poly.entity_id
_entity_poly.type
_entity_poly.pdbx_seq_one_letter_code
_entity_poly.pdbx_strand_id
1 'polypeptide(L)'
;MDKQPETSDFKSEKTTQPSESESYAIYALLPEKPALTAIKNIIFDPSTAEKINSCDLVKEIRKEVREIQHGNFKSIERRLLSQAIVLSSVFDRMLAQLGSAKFTNQVQVFGHLALKAQAQCRVTLATLADLRNPQKTTFIKQQNNAVNQQINTEVKSENPRNFKNSSNELLSEKKHEAMDFRGAQGAVGVNSSVETMETVNRGKNS
;
A
#
# COMPACT_ATOMS: atom_id res chain seq x y z
N MET A 1 -14.00 -66.92 -36.19
CA MET A 1 -12.71 -66.44 -36.73
C MET A 1 -12.59 -64.99 -36.32
N ASP A 2 -12.15 -64.83 -35.08
CA ASP A 2 -12.07 -63.60 -34.31
C ASP A 2 -10.98 -62.66 -34.85
N LYS A 3 -11.33 -61.37 -34.98
CA LYS A 3 -10.35 -60.29 -35.02
C LYS A 3 -10.59 -59.43 -33.78
N GLN A 4 -9.77 -59.63 -32.76
CA GLN A 4 -9.58 -58.64 -31.70
C GLN A 4 -8.70 -57.51 -32.24
N PRO A 5 -9.02 -56.22 -31.96
CA PRO A 5 -8.07 -55.15 -32.16
C PRO A 5 -7.09 -55.08 -30.98
N GLU A 6 -5.83 -54.87 -31.33
CA GLU A 6 -4.69 -54.69 -30.44
C GLU A 6 -4.97 -53.64 -29.35
N THR A 7 -4.95 -54.08 -28.10
CA THR A 7 -4.76 -53.20 -26.96
C THR A 7 -3.30 -52.76 -26.94
N SER A 8 -3.01 -51.59 -27.50
CA SER A 8 -1.71 -50.94 -27.36
C SER A 8 -1.49 -50.57 -25.89
N ASP A 9 -0.50 -51.23 -25.29
CA ASP A 9 0.01 -51.03 -23.94
C ASP A 9 0.08 -49.54 -23.54
N PHE A 10 -0.88 -49.12 -22.71
CA PHE A 10 -0.68 -47.99 -21.82
C PHE A 10 0.27 -48.48 -20.72
N LYS A 11 1.58 -48.46 -21.00
CA LYS A 11 2.60 -48.66 -19.97
C LYS A 11 2.36 -47.60 -18.91
N SER A 12 1.85 -48.06 -17.76
CA SER A 12 1.83 -47.29 -16.53
C SER A 12 3.25 -46.82 -16.25
N GLU A 13 3.48 -45.52 -16.35
CA GLU A 13 4.63 -44.87 -15.74
C GLU A 13 4.60 -45.22 -14.26
N LYS A 14 5.43 -46.21 -13.89
CA LYS A 14 5.77 -46.44 -12.49
C LYS A 14 6.42 -45.14 -12.00
N THR A 15 5.70 -44.38 -11.21
CA THR A 15 6.27 -43.34 -10.34
C THR A 15 7.30 -44.01 -9.44
N THR A 16 8.56 -44.01 -9.88
CA THR A 16 9.71 -44.38 -9.07
C THR A 16 9.72 -43.44 -7.88
N GLN A 17 9.55 -43.99 -6.68
CA GLN A 17 9.69 -43.19 -5.45
C GLN A 17 11.11 -42.61 -5.45
N PRO A 18 11.26 -41.28 -5.27
CA PRO A 18 12.56 -40.64 -5.27
C PRO A 18 13.44 -41.27 -4.19
N SER A 19 14.73 -41.42 -4.49
CA SER A 19 15.71 -41.85 -3.49
C SER A 19 15.70 -40.91 -2.28
N GLU A 20 16.18 -41.36 -1.11
CA GLU A 20 16.19 -40.51 0.09
C GLU A 20 16.93 -39.18 -0.16
N SER A 21 18.06 -39.21 -0.88
CA SER A 21 18.83 -38.02 -1.24
C SER A 21 18.06 -37.07 -2.16
N GLU A 22 17.35 -37.59 -3.17
CA GLU A 22 16.49 -36.80 -4.04
C GLU A 22 15.30 -36.21 -3.27
N SER A 23 14.72 -36.96 -2.34
CA SER A 23 13.63 -36.48 -1.47
C SER A 23 14.10 -35.31 -0.58
N TYR A 24 15.31 -35.40 -0.03
CA TYR A 24 15.92 -34.30 0.72
C TYR A 24 16.26 -33.09 -0.17
N ALA A 25 16.71 -33.31 -1.40
CA ALA A 25 16.99 -32.24 -2.36
C ALA A 25 15.70 -31.52 -2.80
N ILE A 26 14.65 -32.27 -3.14
CA ILE A 26 13.33 -31.73 -3.46
C ILE A 26 12.79 -30.94 -2.27
N TYR A 27 12.87 -31.48 -1.05
CA TYR A 27 12.46 -30.78 0.17
C TYR A 27 13.27 -29.50 0.42
N ALA A 28 14.58 -29.50 0.12
CA ALA A 28 15.43 -28.34 0.28
C ALA A 28 15.06 -27.18 -0.64
N LEU A 29 14.52 -27.48 -1.82
CA LEU A 29 14.12 -26.51 -2.84
C LEU A 29 12.66 -26.02 -2.70
N LEU A 30 11.91 -26.56 -1.73
CA LEU A 30 10.52 -26.15 -1.52
C LEU A 30 10.41 -24.68 -1.08
N PRO A 31 9.60 -23.85 -1.76
CA PRO A 31 9.40 -22.46 -1.38
C PRO A 31 8.76 -22.30 0.00
N GLU A 32 8.11 -23.34 0.53
CA GLU A 32 7.48 -23.35 1.86
C GLU A 32 8.48 -23.57 3.01
N LYS A 33 9.71 -24.02 2.73
CA LYS A 33 10.71 -24.37 3.74
C LYS A 33 11.05 -23.20 4.69
N PRO A 34 11.28 -21.96 4.24
CA PRO A 34 11.56 -20.84 5.14
C PRO A 34 10.41 -20.57 6.12
N ALA A 35 9.16 -20.67 5.65
CA ALA A 35 7.99 -20.50 6.50
C ALA A 35 7.90 -21.59 7.57
N LEU A 36 8.16 -22.85 7.21
CA LEU A 36 8.21 -23.97 8.15
C LEU A 36 9.28 -23.77 9.23
N THR A 37 10.50 -23.39 8.84
CA THR A 37 11.60 -23.13 9.79
C THR A 37 11.27 -21.97 10.72
N ALA A 38 10.71 -20.88 10.19
CA ALA A 38 10.31 -19.74 10.99
C ALA A 38 9.21 -20.11 12.01
N ILE A 39 8.16 -20.82 11.58
CA ILE A 39 7.07 -21.25 12.46
C ILE A 39 7.60 -22.13 13.59
N LYS A 40 8.43 -23.12 13.29
CA LYS A 40 9.06 -23.98 14.31
C LYS A 40 9.87 -23.20 15.34
N ASN A 41 10.60 -22.17 14.90
CA ASN A 41 11.45 -21.38 15.79
C ASN A 41 10.66 -20.35 16.62
N ILE A 42 9.51 -19.88 16.12
CA ILE A 42 8.70 -18.83 16.75
C ILE A 42 7.70 -19.40 17.76
N ILE A 43 7.30 -20.66 17.64
CA ILE A 43 6.36 -21.29 18.58
C ILE A 43 6.96 -21.24 20.00
N PHE A 44 6.38 -20.39 20.82
CA PHE A 44 6.81 -20.11 22.20
C PHE A 44 6.49 -21.24 23.18
N ASP A 45 5.58 -22.14 22.81
CA ASP A 45 5.11 -23.23 23.66
C ASP A 45 5.71 -24.58 23.18
N PRO A 46 6.63 -25.17 23.95
CA PRO A 46 7.26 -26.45 23.61
C PRO A 46 6.25 -27.59 23.42
N SER A 47 5.12 -27.55 24.14
CA SER A 47 4.10 -28.61 24.14
C SER A 47 3.25 -28.63 22.87
N THR A 48 3.14 -27.49 22.17
CA THR A 48 2.51 -27.38 20.86
C THR A 48 3.52 -27.60 19.74
N ALA A 49 4.77 -27.20 19.91
CA ALA A 49 5.85 -27.46 18.95
C ALA A 49 6.05 -28.97 18.69
N GLU A 50 5.98 -29.80 19.74
CA GLU A 50 6.14 -31.26 19.64
C GLU A 50 4.97 -31.93 18.87
N LYS A 51 3.78 -31.33 18.91
CA LYS A 51 2.57 -31.86 18.25
C LYS A 51 2.44 -31.45 16.79
N ILE A 52 3.23 -30.49 16.31
CA ILE A 52 3.15 -29.98 14.94
C ILE A 52 4.00 -30.85 14.02
N ASN A 53 3.34 -31.68 13.22
CA ASN A 53 3.99 -32.45 12.17
C ASN A 53 4.41 -31.53 11.01
N SER A 54 5.69 -31.59 10.63
CA SER A 54 6.26 -30.80 9.53
C SER A 54 5.53 -31.01 8.20
N CYS A 55 5.14 -32.25 7.89
CA CYS A 55 4.43 -32.58 6.66
C CYS A 55 3.04 -31.99 6.64
N ASP A 56 2.33 -31.99 7.78
CA ASP A 56 0.97 -31.42 7.84
C ASP A 56 1.00 -29.89 7.78
N LEU A 57 2.02 -29.26 8.36
CA LEU A 57 2.24 -27.83 8.21
C LEU A 57 2.53 -27.43 6.75
N VAL A 58 3.38 -28.18 6.04
CA VAL A 58 3.63 -27.95 4.61
C VAL A 58 2.36 -28.15 3.78
N LYS A 59 1.54 -29.15 4.09
CA LYS A 59 0.24 -29.35 3.43
C LYS A 59 -0.70 -28.17 3.63
N GLU A 60 -0.80 -27.63 4.84
CA GLU A 60 -1.68 -26.50 5.13
C GLU A 60 -1.16 -25.20 4.49
N ILE A 61 0.16 -24.95 4.50
CA ILE A 61 0.77 -23.82 3.77
C ILE A 61 0.42 -23.90 2.28
N ARG A 62 0.59 -25.07 1.66
CA ARG A 62 0.25 -25.28 0.25
C ARG A 62 -1.23 -25.08 -0.04
N LYS A 63 -2.10 -25.53 0.86
CA LYS A 63 -3.54 -25.33 0.75
C LYS A 63 -3.86 -23.84 0.79
N GLU A 64 -3.28 -23.09 1.72
CA GLU A 64 -3.47 -21.65 1.81
C GLU A 64 -2.98 -20.94 0.52
N VAL A 65 -1.81 -21.31 0.00
CA VAL A 65 -1.29 -20.78 -1.27
C VAL A 65 -2.24 -21.08 -2.43
N ARG A 66 -2.78 -22.30 -2.52
CA ARG A 66 -3.77 -22.65 -3.55
C ARG A 66 -5.04 -21.82 -3.42
N GLU A 67 -5.59 -21.64 -2.22
CA GLU A 67 -6.79 -20.80 -2.03
C GLU A 67 -6.57 -19.38 -2.53
N ILE A 68 -5.39 -18.81 -2.24
CA ILE A 68 -5.00 -17.47 -2.73
C ILE A 68 -4.90 -17.44 -4.26
N GLN A 69 -4.31 -18.47 -4.88
CA GLN A 69 -4.24 -18.60 -6.34
C GLN A 69 -5.62 -18.66 -7.00
N HIS A 70 -6.63 -19.21 -6.32
CA HIS A 70 -8.02 -19.25 -6.78
C HIS A 70 -8.80 -17.96 -6.43
N GLY A 71 -8.15 -16.92 -5.89
CA GLY A 71 -8.76 -15.64 -5.54
C GLY A 71 -9.49 -15.61 -4.21
N ASN A 72 -9.33 -16.62 -3.35
CA ASN A 72 -9.90 -16.64 -2.01
C ASN A 72 -8.94 -16.01 -1.00
N PHE A 73 -9.17 -14.73 -0.69
CA PHE A 73 -8.33 -13.96 0.24
C PHE A 73 -8.75 -14.03 1.71
N LYS A 74 -9.78 -14.82 2.06
CA LYS A 74 -10.35 -14.85 3.42
C LYS A 74 -9.33 -15.22 4.50
N SER A 75 -8.36 -16.10 4.20
CA SER A 75 -7.31 -16.47 5.16
C SER A 75 -6.37 -15.30 5.45
N ILE A 76 -5.98 -14.56 4.42
CA ILE A 76 -5.14 -13.36 4.52
C ILE A 76 -5.89 -12.25 5.25
N GLU A 77 -7.16 -11.99 4.90
CA GLU A 77 -8.00 -11.00 5.60
C GLU A 77 -8.05 -11.29 7.09
N ARG A 78 -8.30 -12.55 7.48
CA ARG A 78 -8.35 -12.96 8.89
C ARG A 78 -6.99 -12.79 9.57
N ARG A 79 -5.88 -13.11 8.90
CA ARG A 79 -4.53 -12.95 9.44
C ARG A 79 -4.19 -11.47 9.64
N LEU A 80 -4.45 -10.62 8.66
CA LEU A 80 -4.24 -9.17 8.75
C LEU A 80 -5.11 -8.54 9.85
N LEU A 81 -6.39 -8.94 9.95
CA LEU A 81 -7.26 -8.46 11.01
C LEU A 81 -6.76 -8.86 12.40
N SER A 82 -6.32 -10.12 12.57
CA SER A 82 -5.73 -10.58 13.82
C SER A 82 -4.46 -9.80 14.18
N GLN A 83 -3.58 -9.52 13.21
CA GLN A 83 -2.40 -8.70 13.42
C GLN A 83 -2.76 -7.25 13.80
N ALA A 84 -3.78 -6.65 13.18
CA ALA A 84 -4.27 -5.32 13.52
C ALA A 84 -4.80 -5.27 14.97
N ILE A 85 -5.54 -6.29 15.40
CA ILE A 85 -6.01 -6.42 16.79
C ILE A 85 -4.83 -6.48 17.75
N VAL A 86 -3.81 -7.31 17.46
CA VAL A 86 -2.60 -7.40 18.30
C VAL A 86 -1.89 -6.05 18.39
N LEU A 87 -1.72 -5.34 17.27
CA LEU A 87 -1.11 -4.00 17.24
C LEU A 87 -1.91 -2.97 18.04
N SER A 88 -3.24 -3.03 17.99
CA SER A 88 -4.12 -2.20 18.83
C SER A 88 -3.90 -2.51 20.32
N SER A 89 -3.85 -3.78 20.70
CA SER A 89 -3.57 -4.18 22.09
C SER A 89 -2.19 -3.73 22.55
N VAL A 90 -1.19 -3.74 21.67
CA VAL A 90 0.15 -3.20 21.97
C VAL A 90 0.07 -1.69 22.20
N PHE A 91 -0.66 -0.96 21.36
CA PHE A 91 -0.90 0.47 21.55
C PHE A 91 -1.54 0.77 22.91
N ASP A 92 -2.63 0.08 23.26
CA ASP A 92 -3.34 0.26 24.53
C ASP A 92 -2.42 -0.05 25.72
N ARG A 93 -1.62 -1.13 25.61
CA ARG A 93 -0.65 -1.49 26.65
C ARG A 93 0.42 -0.42 26.82
N MET A 94 0.94 0.14 25.73
CA MET A 94 1.95 1.20 25.79
C MET A 94 1.38 2.51 26.35
N LEU A 95 0.13 2.86 26.04
CA LEU A 95 -0.54 4.01 26.65
C LEU A 95 -0.74 3.84 28.16
N ALA A 96 -1.11 2.63 28.61
CA ALA A 96 -1.22 2.35 30.04
C ALA A 96 0.13 2.48 30.77
N GLN A 97 1.22 2.02 30.14
CA GLN A 97 2.58 2.20 30.67
C GLN A 97 3.01 3.67 30.65
N LEU A 98 2.64 4.41 29.61
CA LEU A 98 2.91 5.84 29.46
C LEU A 98 2.25 6.67 30.57
N GLY A 99 0.99 6.39 30.91
CA GLY A 99 0.29 7.06 32.01
C GLY A 99 0.88 6.77 33.40
N SER A 100 1.63 5.66 33.53
CA SER A 100 2.33 5.28 34.76
C SER A 100 3.83 5.65 34.75
N ALA A 101 4.32 6.27 33.67
CA ALA A 101 5.74 6.56 33.50
C ALA A 101 6.18 7.70 34.42
N LYS A 102 7.28 7.48 35.16
CA LYS A 102 7.82 8.47 36.12
C LYS A 102 8.98 9.27 35.56
N PHE A 103 9.62 8.77 34.51
CA PHE A 103 10.81 9.36 33.90
C PHE A 103 10.54 9.76 32.46
N THR A 104 11.07 10.91 32.04
CA THR A 104 10.92 11.43 30.66
C THR A 104 11.38 10.43 29.61
N ASN A 105 12.42 9.64 29.90
CA ASN A 105 12.91 8.60 28.97
C ASN A 105 11.85 7.51 28.73
N GLN A 106 11.13 7.09 29.77
CA GLN A 106 10.04 6.11 29.65
C GLN A 106 8.86 6.70 28.89
N VAL A 107 8.56 7.98 29.12
CA VAL A 107 7.52 8.71 28.37
C VAL A 107 7.83 8.72 26.87
N GLN A 108 9.08 9.01 26.51
CA GLN A 108 9.53 8.99 25.12
C GLN A 108 9.47 7.58 24.51
N VAL A 109 9.95 6.56 25.22
CA VAL A 109 9.97 5.17 24.72
C VAL A 109 8.56 4.62 24.53
N PHE A 110 7.71 4.70 25.55
CA PHE A 110 6.34 4.17 25.46
C PHE A 110 5.47 4.99 24.53
N GLY A 111 5.61 6.32 24.52
CA GLY A 111 4.93 7.19 23.56
C GLY A 111 5.33 6.87 22.12
N HIS A 112 6.62 6.70 21.84
CA HIS A 112 7.10 6.32 20.52
C HIS A 112 6.56 4.94 20.09
N LEU A 113 6.64 3.94 20.98
CA LEU A 113 6.18 2.59 20.66
C LEU A 113 4.65 2.52 20.47
N ALA A 114 3.88 3.28 21.25
CA ALA A 114 2.44 3.44 21.06
C ALA A 114 2.13 4.01 19.68
N LEU A 115 2.66 5.20 19.36
CA LEU A 115 2.40 5.85 18.08
C LEU A 115 2.84 5.00 16.88
N LYS A 116 3.96 4.27 17.02
CA LYS A 116 4.40 3.30 16.02
C LYS A 116 3.42 2.14 15.86
N ALA A 117 2.94 1.54 16.95
CA ALA A 117 1.95 0.46 16.90
C ALA A 117 0.64 0.92 16.24
N GLN A 118 0.16 2.13 16.58
CA GLN A 118 -1.02 2.74 15.95
C GLN A 118 -0.81 2.98 14.45
N ALA A 119 0.35 3.53 14.06
CA ALA A 119 0.67 3.76 12.65
C ALA A 119 0.70 2.43 11.86
N GLN A 120 1.29 1.38 12.42
CA GLN A 120 1.31 0.06 11.79
C GLN A 120 -0.08 -0.58 11.73
N CYS A 121 -0.92 -0.42 12.76
CA CYS A 121 -2.30 -0.90 12.73
C CYS A 121 -3.09 -0.26 11.58
N ARG A 122 -2.97 1.06 11.40
CA ARG A 122 -3.58 1.78 10.27
C ARG A 122 -3.08 1.25 8.92
N VAL A 123 -1.78 0.99 8.78
CA VAL A 123 -1.22 0.42 7.55
C VAL A 123 -1.83 -0.96 7.28
N THR A 124 -1.91 -1.83 8.28
CA THR A 124 -2.53 -3.16 8.13
C THR A 124 -4.00 -3.10 7.71
N LEU A 125 -4.78 -2.18 8.30
CA LEU A 125 -6.18 -1.97 7.92
C LEU A 125 -6.34 -1.36 6.52
N ALA A 126 -5.44 -0.46 6.12
CA ALA A 126 -5.40 0.06 4.75
C ALA A 126 -5.11 -1.06 3.74
N THR A 127 -4.13 -1.92 4.03
CA THR A 127 -3.83 -3.12 3.21
C THR A 127 -5.05 -4.05 3.10
N LEU A 128 -5.82 -4.22 4.17
CA LEU A 128 -7.06 -5.02 4.13
C LEU A 128 -8.14 -4.36 3.25
N ALA A 129 -8.28 -3.03 3.32
CA ALA A 129 -9.20 -2.28 2.46
C ALA A 129 -8.78 -2.38 0.99
N ASP A 130 -7.48 -2.23 0.70
CA ASP A 130 -6.91 -2.37 -0.64
C ASP A 130 -7.07 -3.79 -1.19
N LEU A 131 -7.00 -4.81 -0.33
CA LEU A 131 -7.24 -6.20 -0.73
C LEU A 131 -8.69 -6.45 -1.15
N ARG A 132 -9.65 -5.81 -0.47
CA ARG A 132 -11.09 -5.94 -0.76
C ARG A 132 -11.54 -5.16 -1.99
N ASN A 133 -10.95 -3.99 -2.18
CA ASN A 133 -11.22 -3.15 -3.32
C ASN A 133 -9.87 -2.70 -3.89
N PRO A 134 -9.21 -3.56 -4.71
CA PRO A 134 -7.97 -3.16 -5.35
C PRO A 134 -8.30 -1.93 -6.17
N GLN A 135 -7.80 -0.79 -5.70
CA GLN A 135 -7.94 0.49 -6.40
C GLN A 135 -7.50 0.20 -7.82
N LYS A 136 -8.45 0.24 -8.77
CA LYS A 136 -8.13 0.21 -10.18
C LYS A 136 -7.33 1.48 -10.38
N THR A 137 -6.01 1.37 -10.28
CA THR A 137 -5.08 2.40 -10.68
C THR A 137 -5.43 2.63 -12.13
N THR A 138 -6.27 3.65 -12.32
CA THR A 138 -6.59 4.13 -13.65
C THR A 138 -5.26 4.68 -14.07
N PHE A 139 -4.51 3.89 -14.83
CA PHE A 139 -3.39 4.38 -15.59
C PHE A 139 -4.01 5.44 -16.50
N ILE A 140 -4.08 6.67 -16.01
CA ILE A 140 -4.23 7.84 -16.85
C ILE A 140 -2.91 7.84 -17.59
N LYS A 141 -2.93 7.12 -18.72
CA LYS A 141 -1.91 7.17 -19.74
C LYS A 141 -1.86 8.65 -20.08
N GLN A 142 -0.90 9.37 -19.51
CA GLN A 142 -0.65 10.74 -19.89
C GLN A 142 -0.40 10.69 -21.39
N GLN A 143 -1.42 11.04 -22.15
CA GLN A 143 -1.33 11.20 -23.57
C GLN A 143 -0.47 12.44 -23.73
N ASN A 144 0.83 12.24 -23.91
CA ASN A 144 1.79 13.27 -24.24
C ASN A 144 1.29 13.91 -25.55
N ASN A 145 0.50 14.97 -25.42
CA ASN A 145 -0.07 15.72 -26.53
C ASN A 145 0.99 16.72 -27.02
N ALA A 146 2.20 16.22 -27.29
CA ALA A 146 3.27 16.98 -27.92
C ALA A 146 3.03 16.97 -29.43
N VAL A 147 1.96 17.63 -29.87
CA VAL A 147 1.80 18.04 -31.27
C VAL A 147 2.79 19.19 -31.47
N ASN A 148 3.94 18.85 -32.04
CA ASN A 148 4.94 19.75 -32.64
C ASN A 148 5.56 20.81 -31.71
N GLN A 149 6.60 20.44 -30.95
CA GLN A 149 7.61 21.41 -30.54
C GLN A 149 8.68 21.51 -31.62
N GLN A 150 8.60 22.55 -32.44
CA GLN A 150 9.70 22.98 -33.29
C GLN A 150 10.64 23.85 -32.45
N ILE A 151 11.80 23.31 -32.13
CA ILE A 151 12.95 24.08 -31.65
C ILE A 151 13.52 24.87 -32.83
N ASN A 152 13.34 26.19 -32.82
CA ASN A 152 13.99 27.09 -33.76
C ASN A 152 15.49 27.14 -33.44
N THR A 153 16.29 26.31 -34.10
CA THR A 153 17.71 26.59 -34.31
C THR A 153 17.86 26.97 -35.78
N GLU A 154 18.23 28.24 -36.00
CA GLU A 154 18.33 28.90 -37.29
C GLU A 154 19.06 28.07 -38.35
N VAL A 155 18.36 27.77 -39.45
CA VAL A 155 19.01 27.64 -40.76
C VAL A 155 18.18 28.45 -41.75
N LYS A 156 18.82 29.50 -42.27
CA LYS A 156 18.28 30.42 -43.28
C LYS A 156 17.71 29.66 -44.48
N SER A 157 16.51 30.07 -44.86
CA SER A 157 15.81 29.72 -46.10
C SER A 157 16.50 30.31 -47.32
N GLU A 158 16.61 29.53 -48.41
CA GLU A 158 16.51 30.06 -49.77
C GLU A 158 15.60 29.16 -50.66
N ASN A 159 14.44 29.75 -50.98
CA ASN A 159 13.62 29.59 -52.19
C ASN A 159 12.62 28.43 -52.42
N PRO A 160 11.49 28.72 -53.12
CA PRO A 160 10.17 28.18 -52.77
C PRO A 160 9.55 27.33 -53.90
N ARG A 161 8.71 26.35 -53.53
CA ARG A 161 7.73 25.77 -54.45
C ARG A 161 6.35 25.72 -53.82
N ASN A 162 5.55 26.69 -54.23
CA ASN A 162 4.09 26.76 -54.30
C ASN A 162 3.30 25.60 -53.66
N PHE A 163 2.62 25.88 -52.55
CA PHE A 163 1.27 25.36 -52.30
C PHE A 163 0.40 26.47 -51.76
N LYS A 164 -0.64 26.79 -52.53
CA LYS A 164 -1.63 27.83 -52.24
C LYS A 164 -2.67 27.19 -51.32
N ASN A 165 -2.61 27.49 -50.02
CA ASN A 165 -3.72 27.21 -49.12
C ASN A 165 -4.52 28.51 -48.94
N SER A 166 -5.64 28.56 -49.65
CA SER A 166 -6.69 29.57 -49.48
C SER A 166 -7.51 29.26 -48.22
N SER A 167 -7.85 30.33 -47.51
CA SER A 167 -8.84 30.42 -46.42
C SER A 167 -8.27 30.26 -45.01
N ASN A 168 -7.69 31.35 -44.51
CA ASN A 168 -7.94 31.85 -43.17
C ASN A 168 -8.02 33.37 -43.31
N GLU A 169 -9.19 33.87 -43.71
CA GLU A 169 -9.51 35.28 -43.57
C GLU A 169 -9.53 35.60 -42.08
N LEU A 170 -8.54 36.38 -41.63
CA LEU A 170 -8.53 36.98 -40.31
C LEU A 170 -9.71 37.96 -40.21
N LEU A 171 -10.54 37.79 -39.18
CA LEU A 171 -11.53 38.78 -38.77
C LEU A 171 -10.80 40.09 -38.46
N SER A 172 -10.99 41.08 -39.33
CA SER A 172 -10.52 42.43 -39.15
C SER A 172 -11.42 43.21 -38.17
N GLU A 173 -10.76 44.01 -37.33
CA GLU A 173 -11.30 45.10 -36.50
C GLU A 173 -12.00 44.68 -35.18
N LYS A 174 -11.75 45.32 -34.02
CA LYS A 174 -11.46 46.74 -33.77
C LYS A 174 -10.75 46.98 -32.42
N LYS A 175 -10.13 48.16 -32.36
CA LYS A 175 -9.38 48.79 -31.26
C LYS A 175 -10.23 49.14 -30.02
N HIS A 176 -9.49 49.37 -28.91
CA HIS A 176 -9.86 50.00 -27.63
C HIS A 176 -10.50 48.99 -26.65
N GLU A 177 -10.00 48.77 -25.43
CA GLU A 177 -9.72 49.73 -24.35
C GLU A 177 -8.92 49.01 -23.22
N ALA A 178 -8.12 49.74 -22.44
CA ALA A 178 -7.38 49.17 -21.32
C ALA A 178 -8.34 48.83 -20.16
N MET A 179 -8.50 47.56 -19.82
CA MET A 179 -9.27 47.17 -18.64
C MET A 179 -8.45 47.37 -17.36
N ASP A 180 -8.89 48.35 -16.57
CA ASP A 180 -8.45 48.72 -15.23
C ASP A 180 -8.73 47.59 -14.21
N PHE A 181 -7.70 47.13 -13.50
CA PHE A 181 -7.81 46.17 -12.39
C PHE A 181 -7.92 46.92 -11.05
N ARG A 182 -9.01 47.64 -10.83
CA ARG A 182 -9.38 48.17 -9.51
C ARG A 182 -10.78 47.74 -9.10
N GLY A 183 -10.88 46.52 -8.56
CA GLY A 183 -12.03 46.08 -7.77
C GLY A 183 -11.84 46.45 -6.30
N ALA A 184 -12.79 47.17 -5.72
CA ALA A 184 -12.79 47.60 -4.31
C ALA A 184 -12.69 46.41 -3.33
N GLN A 185 -11.79 46.51 -2.35
CA GLN A 185 -11.78 45.61 -1.20
C GLN A 185 -12.98 45.91 -0.31
N GLY A 186 -13.84 44.91 -0.07
CA GLY A 186 -14.92 45.01 0.90
C GLY A 186 -14.37 45.17 2.32
N ALA A 187 -14.94 46.12 3.07
CA ALA A 187 -14.57 46.38 4.45
C ALA A 187 -14.81 45.13 5.32
N VAL A 188 -13.75 44.64 5.96
CA VAL A 188 -13.86 43.67 7.06
C VAL A 188 -14.37 44.42 8.28
N GLY A 189 -15.53 44.00 8.79
CA GLY A 189 -16.12 44.55 10.00
C GLY A 189 -15.19 44.37 11.19
N VAL A 190 -14.62 45.47 11.67
CA VAL A 190 -13.89 45.55 12.94
C VAL A 190 -14.93 45.43 14.05
N ASN A 191 -14.98 44.28 14.74
CA ASN A 191 -15.69 44.19 16.01
C ASN A 191 -14.88 44.93 17.08
N SER A 192 -15.21 46.21 17.23
CA SER A 192 -14.90 47.06 18.37
C SER A 192 -15.91 46.75 19.47
N SER A 193 -15.46 46.05 20.53
CA SER A 193 -16.00 46.25 21.88
C SER A 193 -14.84 46.30 22.84
N VAL A 194 -14.42 47.53 23.12
CA VAL A 194 -13.57 47.91 24.24
C VAL A 194 -14.45 47.81 25.49
N GLU A 195 -14.09 46.96 26.45
CA GLU A 195 -14.63 47.05 27.80
C GLU A 195 -13.47 47.10 28.79
N THR A 196 -13.27 48.29 29.32
CA THR A 196 -12.32 48.65 30.36
C THR A 196 -12.97 48.32 31.71
N MET A 197 -12.46 47.35 32.46
CA MET A 197 -12.75 47.22 33.89
C MET A 197 -11.48 46.81 34.66
N GLU A 198 -10.93 47.85 35.29
CA GLU A 198 -10.12 47.96 36.51
C GLU A 198 -9.33 46.79 37.13
N THR A 199 -8.11 47.15 37.51
CA THR A 199 -7.20 46.42 38.40
C THR A 199 -7.70 46.42 39.85
N VAL A 200 -8.03 45.26 40.42
CA VAL A 200 -8.25 45.11 41.87
C VAL A 200 -7.13 44.29 42.51
N ASN A 201 -6.24 45.06 43.15
CA ASN A 201 -5.46 44.82 44.36
C ASN A 201 -4.82 43.46 44.67
N ARG A 202 -3.49 43.49 44.67
CA ARG A 202 -2.55 42.53 45.26
C ARG A 202 -2.50 42.71 46.79
N GLY A 203 -2.93 41.71 47.54
CA GLY A 203 -2.79 41.68 49.00
C GLY A 203 -1.32 41.67 49.46
N LYS A 204 -1.01 42.52 50.44
CA LYS A 204 0.31 42.68 51.09
C LYS A 204 0.62 41.53 52.04
N ASN A 205 1.88 41.13 52.06
CA ASN A 205 2.51 40.42 53.18
C ASN A 205 2.56 41.33 54.42
N SER A 206 2.25 40.74 55.57
CA SER A 206 2.78 41.11 56.89
C SER A 206 3.41 39.86 57.49
#